data_AF-A0A6A0AL49-F1
#
_entry.id   AF-A0A6A0AL49-F1
#
_cell.length_a   1.000
_cell.length_b   1.000
_cell.length_c   1.000
_cell.angle_alpha   90.00
_cell.angle_beta   90.00
_cell.angle_gamma   90.00
#
_symmetry.space_group_name_H-M   'P 1'
#
loop_
_entity.id
_entity.type
_entity.pdbx_description
1 polymer ?
#
loop_
_entity_poly.entity_id
_entity_poly.type
_entity_poly.pdbx_seq_one_letter_code
_entity_poly.pdbx_strand_id
1 'polypeptide(L)' 'MREMATSVVDKCIVCPAHNTAYDLATGQVKGKWCPTLPEALSEGFGLTPKKPLPTFASRVTEAGEIEVDI' A
#
# COMPACT_ATOMS: atom_id res chain seq x y z
N MET A 1 -13.86 -19.39 -4.94
CA MET A 1 -13.86 -17.96 -4.59
C MET A 1 -12.70 -17.76 -3.62
N ARG A 2 -11.65 -17.01 -3.98
CA ARG A 2 -10.51 -16.75 -3.09
C ARG A 2 -10.88 -15.55 -2.21
N GLU A 3 -10.74 -15.65 -0.90
CA GLU A 3 -11.10 -14.60 0.05
C GLU A 3 -10.33 -13.30 -0.27
N MET A 4 -11.02 -12.16 -0.23
CA MET A 4 -10.40 -10.83 -0.35
C MET A 4 -9.74 -10.42 0.98
N ALA A 5 -8.68 -11.14 1.36
CA ALA A 5 -7.94 -10.89 2.58
C ALA A 5 -6.65 -10.11 2.28
N THR A 6 -6.46 -9.00 2.98
CA THR A 6 -5.17 -8.31 3.06
C THR A 6 -4.17 -9.21 3.80
N SER A 7 -2.90 -9.21 3.37
CA SER A 7 -1.82 -9.91 4.07
C SER A 7 -0.64 -8.98 4.33
N VAL A 8 0.11 -9.28 5.40
CA VAL A 8 1.40 -8.66 5.70
C VAL A 8 2.50 -9.68 5.43
N VAL A 9 3.38 -9.39 4.48
CA VAL A 9 4.50 -10.27 4.09
C VAL A 9 5.74 -9.41 3.91
N ASP A 10 6.87 -9.80 4.51
CA ASP A 10 8.16 -9.11 4.37
C ASP A 10 8.08 -7.58 4.58
N LYS A 11 7.41 -7.17 5.67
CA LYS A 11 7.18 -5.76 6.03
C LYS A 11 6.37 -4.96 5.00
N CYS A 12 5.62 -5.63 4.14
CA CYS A 12 4.71 -5.01 3.19
C CYS A 12 3.25 -5.37 3.48
N ILE A 13 2.35 -4.42 3.25
CA ILE A 13 0.91 -4.66 3.18
C ILE A 13 0.53 -4.92 1.71
N VAL A 14 -0.26 -5.98 1.45
CA VAL A 14 -0.67 -6.36 0.08
C VAL A 14 -2.13 -6.00 -0.14
N CYS A 15 -2.39 -5.17 -1.16
CA CYS A 15 -3.75 -4.79 -1.55
C CYS A 15 -4.53 -6.03 -2.07
N PRO A 16 -5.65 -6.42 -1.45
CA PRO A 16 -6.38 -7.64 -1.83
C PRO A 16 -7.07 -7.55 -3.19
N ALA A 17 -7.31 -6.34 -3.70
CA ALA A 17 -7.97 -6.13 -4.98
C ALA A 17 -7.02 -6.38 -6.16
N HIS A 18 -5.75 -6.01 -6.03
CA HIS A 18 -4.83 -5.95 -7.17
C HIS A 18 -3.42 -6.49 -6.89
N ASN A 19 -3.16 -6.97 -5.67
CA ASN A 19 -1.89 -7.53 -5.21
C ASN A 19 -0.67 -6.60 -5.30
N THR A 20 -0.87 -5.29 -5.34
CA THR A 20 0.22 -4.32 -5.14
C THR A 20 0.68 -4.39 -3.68
N ALA A 21 1.99 -4.57 -3.47
CA ALA A 21 2.60 -4.55 -2.15
C ALA A 21 3.15 -3.15 -1.83
N TYR A 22 2.95 -2.69 -0.60
CA TYR A 22 3.44 -1.40 -0.12
C TYR A 22 4.23 -1.61 1.17
N ASP A 23 5.44 -1.05 1.21
CA ASP A 23 6.31 -1.08 2.39
C ASP A 23 5.65 -0.33 3.56
N LEU A 24 5.55 -0.96 4.72
CA LEU A 24 4.84 -0.40 5.88
C LEU A 24 5.50 0.86 6.46
N ALA A 25 6.81 1.04 6.28
CA ALA A 25 7.54 2.17 6.85
C ALA A 25 7.53 3.40 5.94
N THR A 26 7.51 3.18 4.62
CA THR A 26 7.72 4.25 3.62
C THR A 26 6.54 4.43 2.66
N GLY A 27 5.60 3.48 2.66
CA GLY A 27 4.50 3.43 1.71
C GLY A 27 4.94 3.13 0.26
N GLN A 28 6.23 2.91 0.02
CA GLN A 28 6.76 2.66 -1.32
C GLN A 28 6.20 1.35 -1.89
N VAL A 29 5.82 1.40 -3.17
CA VAL A 29 5.42 0.20 -3.92
C VAL A 29 6.61 -0.75 -4.04
N LYS A 30 6.44 -1.99 -3.58
CA LYS A 30 7.38 -3.09 -3.78
C LYS A 30 6.82 -4.06 -4.82
N GLY A 31 7.68 -4.49 -5.74
CA GLY A 31 7.30 -5.43 -6.79
C GLY A 31 6.37 -4.83 -7.86
N LYS A 32 5.39 -5.63 -8.28
CA LYS A 32 4.51 -5.34 -9.42
C LYS A 32 3.50 -4.23 -9.08
N TRP A 33 3.39 -3.25 -9.97
CA TRP A 33 2.38 -2.19 -9.90
C TRP A 33 1.11 -2.58 -10.64
N CYS A 34 -0.03 -2.17 -10.11
CA CYS A 34 -1.32 -2.17 -10.80
C CYS A 34 -1.78 -0.72 -10.97
N PRO A 35 -2.19 -0.29 -12.17
CA PRO A 35 -2.38 -1.08 -13.39
C PRO A 35 -1.06 -1.52 -14.03
N THR A 36 -1.09 -2.68 -14.69
CA THR A 36 0.06 -3.20 -15.48
C THR A 36 0.11 -2.63 -16.90
N LEU A 37 -0.79 -1.71 -17.22
CA LEU A 37 -0.81 -1.06 -18.52
C LEU A 37 0.42 -0.14 -18.66
N PRO A 38 0.96 0.01 -19.88
CA PRO A 38 1.94 1.06 -20.16
C PRO A 38 1.44 2.43 -19.71
N GLU A 39 2.32 3.26 -19.15
CA GLU A 39 1.94 4.59 -18.62
C GLU A 39 1.27 5.47 -19.70
N ALA A 40 1.72 5.38 -20.95
CA ALA A 40 1.12 6.06 -22.09
C ALA A 40 -0.35 5.67 -22.36
N LEU A 41 -0.82 4.52 -21.86
CA LEU A 41 -2.22 4.07 -21.95
C LEU A 41 -2.99 4.32 -20.65
N SER A 42 -2.36 4.88 -19.62
CA SER A 42 -3.00 5.17 -18.33
C SER A 42 -3.70 6.55 -18.32
N GLU A 43 -3.18 7.50 -19.10
CA GLU A 43 -3.76 8.81 -19.31
C GLU A 43 -5.08 8.68 -20.11
N GLY A 44 -6.20 8.86 -19.41
CA GLY A 44 -7.55 8.75 -19.98
C GLY A 44 -8.45 7.71 -19.31
N PHE A 45 -7.88 6.74 -18.57
CA PHE A 45 -8.64 5.72 -17.83
C PHE A 45 -8.83 6.03 -16.34
N GLY A 46 -8.43 7.23 -15.88
CA GLY A 46 -8.48 7.59 -14.46
C GLY A 46 -7.51 6.77 -13.58
N LEU A 47 -6.52 6.13 -14.20
CA LEU A 47 -5.51 5.34 -13.51
C LEU A 47 -4.44 6.27 -12.96
N THR A 48 -4.01 6.02 -11.71
CA THR A 48 -2.99 6.85 -11.08
C THR A 48 -1.58 6.32 -11.39
N PRO A 49 -0.59 7.22 -11.54
CA PRO A 49 0.80 6.79 -11.70
C PRO A 49 1.28 6.07 -10.43
N LYS A 50 2.30 5.21 -10.60
CA LYS A 50 2.93 4.50 -9.49
C LYS A 50 3.47 5.52 -8.48
N LYS A 51 2.92 5.49 -7.27
CA LYS A 51 3.34 6.39 -6.18
C LYS A 51 3.28 5.69 -4.82
N PRO A 52 4.06 6.14 -3.83
CA PRO A 52 3.94 5.64 -2.48
C PRO A 52 2.57 6.00 -1.88
N LEU A 53 2.11 5.19 -0.93
CA LEU A 53 1.01 5.56 -0.04
C LEU A 53 1.51 6.47 1.09
N PRO A 54 0.66 7.34 1.65
CA PRO A 54 0.97 8.03 2.89
C PRO A 54 1.23 7.03 4.02
N THR A 55 2.20 7.35 4.87
CA THR A 55 2.48 6.64 6.11
C THR A 55 2.40 7.60 7.27
N PHE A 56 1.89 7.12 8.39
CA PHE A 56 1.74 7.88 9.62
C PHE A 56 2.69 7.32 10.67
N ALA A 57 3.42 8.20 11.35
CA ALA A 57 4.23 7.76 12.48
C ALA A 57 3.29 7.25 13.58
N SER A 58 3.63 6.13 14.20
CA SER A 58 2.85 5.57 15.29
C SER A 58 3.76 5.07 16.41
N ARG A 59 3.25 5.10 17.63
CA ARG A 59 3.95 4.58 18.81
C ARG A 59 2.98 4.00 19.81
N VAL A 60 3.48 3.10 20.66
CA VAL A 60 2.77 2.61 21.83
C VAL A 60 3.20 3.44 23.04
N THR A 61 2.24 3.98 23.78
CA THR A 61 2.52 4.77 25.00
C THR A 61 2.88 3.86 26.17
N GLU A 62 3.42 4.44 27.25
CA GLU A 62 3.68 3.68 28.48
C GLU A 62 2.41 3.09 29.09
N ALA A 63 1.25 3.70 28.83
CA ALA A 63 -0.07 3.21 29.24
C ALA A 63 -0.61 2.09 28.34
N GLY A 64 0.09 1.73 27.25
CA GLY A 64 -0.32 0.69 26.30
C GLY A 64 -1.27 1.16 25.21
N GLU A 65 -1.44 2.47 25.03
CA GLU A 65 -2.28 3.05 23.99
C GLU A 65 -1.51 3.19 22.67
N ILE A 66 -2.22 3.22 21.54
CA ILE A 66 -1.62 3.47 20.23
C ILE A 66 -1.88 4.92 19.84
N GLU A 67 -0.82 5.70 19.68
CA GLU A 67 -0.88 7.05 19.13
C GLU A 67 -0.43 7.06 17.67
N VAL A 68 -1.10 7.87 16.86
CA VAL A 68 -0.83 8.04 15.42
C VAL A 68 -0.74 9.53 15.11
N ASP A 69 0.33 9.94 14.43
CA ASP A 69 0.58 11.31 13.97
C ASP A 69 0.08 11.47 12.52
N ILE A 70 -0.91 12.36 12.30
CA ILE A 70 -1.70 12.47 11.05
C ILE A 70 -1.37 13.68 10.18
#